data_AF-A0A1Q9MV83-F1
#
_entry.id   AF-A0A1Q9MV83-F1
#
_cell.length_a   1.000
_cell.length_b   1.000
_cell.length_c   1.000
_cell.angle_alpha   90.00
_cell.angle_beta   90.00
_cell.angle_gamma   90.00
#
_symmetry.space_group_name_H-M   'P 1'
#
loop_
_entity.id
_entity.type
_entity.pdbx_description
1 polymer ?
#
loop_
_entity_poly.entity_id
_entity_poly.type
_entity_poly.pdbx_seq_one_letter_code
_entity_poly.pdbx_strand_id
1 'polypeptide(L)'
;MGAFLRTSVYLQPSVKDKANVVEALFGAVFLDLQYEACRHLWDSIHKKIRPPRNARIIDPSTPQEQQKQAEYMIIYAQLALIPKNAKNTLQELCQKQNLPLPTYTVLEHGGPDHKPFFKVQVTAYLFKDYPRQIFTATGEGRTKRIAEIAAAESLCEQIFLSYVPQDI
;
A
#
# COMPACT_ATOMS: atom_id res chain seq x y z
N MET A 1 -21.22 48.91 24.41
CA MET A 1 -20.56 48.67 23.12
C MET A 1 -19.82 47.35 23.20
N GLY A 2 -20.38 46.29 22.61
CA GLY A 2 -19.79 44.95 22.63
C GLY A 2 -18.94 44.71 21.39
N ALA A 3 -17.70 44.29 21.59
CA ALA A 3 -16.82 43.79 20.53
C ALA A 3 -16.14 42.51 21.02
N PHE A 4 -16.82 41.39 20.87
CA PHE A 4 -16.22 40.04 20.89
C PHE A 4 -16.84 39.26 19.74
N LEU A 5 -16.28 39.42 18.54
CA LEU A 5 -16.61 38.55 17.41
C LEU A 5 -15.34 37.87 16.90
N ARG A 6 -15.22 36.61 17.33
CA ARG A 6 -14.98 35.43 16.50
C ARG A 6 -13.88 35.54 15.44
N THR A 7 -12.70 35.07 15.80
CA THR A 7 -11.76 34.48 14.83
C THR A 7 -11.17 33.19 15.39
N SER A 8 -11.87 32.08 15.19
CA SER A 8 -11.22 30.77 15.12
C SER A 8 -11.79 30.06 13.91
N VAL A 9 -11.22 30.42 12.78
CA VAL A 9 -11.49 29.82 11.47
C VAL A 9 -11.22 28.31 11.58
N TYR A 10 -12.16 27.52 11.09
CA TYR A 10 -12.15 26.05 11.09
C TYR A 10 -10.82 25.48 10.58
N LEU A 11 -9.94 25.03 11.49
CA LEU A 11 -8.82 24.17 11.13
C LEU A 11 -9.41 22.76 10.94
N GLN A 12 -9.54 22.33 9.68
CA GLN A 12 -9.85 20.93 9.36
C GLN A 12 -8.51 20.19 9.28
N PRO A 13 -8.11 19.41 10.31
CA PRO A 13 -6.83 18.72 10.29
C PRO A 13 -6.77 17.74 9.11
N SER A 14 -5.59 17.65 8.47
CA SER A 14 -5.38 16.73 7.36
C SER A 14 -5.53 15.27 7.82
N VAL A 15 -5.67 14.34 6.87
CA VAL A 15 -5.71 12.90 7.18
C VAL A 15 -4.46 12.47 7.96
N LYS A 16 -3.29 13.04 7.60
CA LYS A 16 -2.02 12.80 8.29
C LYS A 16 -2.04 13.32 9.72
N ASP A 17 -2.57 14.52 9.94
CA ASP A 17 -2.64 15.10 11.29
C ASP A 17 -3.54 14.28 12.21
N LYS A 18 -4.66 13.78 11.69
CA LYS A 18 -5.56 12.88 12.43
C LYS A 18 -4.87 11.55 12.78
N ALA A 19 -4.12 10.98 11.85
CA ALA A 19 -3.37 9.74 12.08
C ALA A 19 -2.27 9.93 13.15
N ASN A 20 -1.50 11.01 13.07
CA ASN A 20 -0.46 11.34 14.04
C ASN A 20 -1.02 11.47 15.47
N VAL A 21 -2.21 12.04 15.63
CA VAL A 21 -2.88 12.15 16.94
C VAL A 21 -3.23 10.77 17.49
N VAL A 22 -3.76 9.88 16.65
CA VAL A 22 -4.09 8.50 17.06
C VAL A 22 -2.82 7.75 17.46
N GLU A 23 -1.76 7.86 16.66
CA GLU A 23 -0.45 7.27 16.95
C GLU A 23 0.12 7.77 18.29
N ALA A 24 0.09 9.09 18.52
CA ALA A 24 0.57 9.69 19.76
C ALA A 24 -0.21 9.18 20.99
N LEU A 25 -1.53 9.02 20.87
CA LEU A 25 -2.36 8.49 21.95
C LEU A 25 -2.03 7.03 22.26
N PHE A 26 -1.89 6.17 21.25
CA PHE A 26 -1.48 4.78 21.45
C PHE A 26 -0.06 4.68 22.00
N GLY A 27 0.86 5.55 21.56
CA GLY A 27 2.21 5.64 22.10
C GLY A 27 2.22 6.00 23.59
N ALA A 28 1.43 7.00 24.00
CA ALA A 28 1.30 7.38 25.41
C ALA A 28 0.73 6.24 26.28
N VAL A 29 -0.34 5.59 25.81
CA VAL A 29 -0.94 4.43 26.51
C VAL A 29 0.05 3.28 26.63
N PHE A 30 0.85 3.01 25.59
CA PHE A 30 1.84 1.95 25.60
C PHE A 30 2.96 2.22 26.62
N LEU A 31 3.44 3.46 26.69
CA LEU A 31 4.49 3.85 27.63
C LEU A 31 4.03 3.75 29.08
N ASP A 32 2.78 4.12 29.37
CA ASP A 32 2.25 4.18 30.74
C ASP A 32 1.68 2.83 31.23
N LEU A 33 0.97 2.11 30.35
CA LEU A 33 0.14 0.95 30.72
C LEU A 33 0.53 -0.34 29.97
N GLN A 34 1.60 -0.29 29.17
CA GLN A 34 2.16 -1.42 28.42
C GLN A 34 1.19 -2.04 27.40
N TYR A 35 1.62 -3.13 26.78
CA TYR A 35 0.97 -3.75 25.62
C TYR A 35 -0.48 -4.20 25.87
N GLU A 36 -0.78 -4.82 27.02
CA GLU A 36 -2.11 -5.38 27.29
C GLU A 36 -3.18 -4.28 27.37
N ALA A 37 -2.85 -3.09 27.88
CA ALA A 37 -3.77 -1.96 27.89
C ALA A 37 -4.07 -1.44 26.48
N CYS A 38 -3.05 -1.36 25.61
CA CYS A 38 -3.25 -1.03 24.20
C CYS A 38 -4.16 -2.04 23.49
N ARG A 39 -3.97 -3.34 23.77
CA ARG A 39 -4.80 -4.41 23.22
C ARG A 39 -6.26 -4.27 23.64
N HIS A 40 -6.52 -4.04 24.93
CA HIS A 40 -7.87 -3.83 25.43
C HIS A 40 -8.54 -2.56 24.87
N LEU A 41 -7.77 -1.48 24.72
CA LEU A 41 -8.24 -0.24 24.10
C LEU A 41 -8.63 -0.49 22.63
N TRP A 42 -7.76 -1.17 21.87
CA TRP A 42 -8.05 -1.56 20.49
C TRP A 42 -9.27 -2.48 20.41
N ASP A 43 -9.37 -3.47 21.30
CA ASP A 43 -10.49 -4.41 21.37
C ASP A 43 -11.84 -3.73 21.63
N SER A 44 -11.82 -2.64 22.38
CA SER A 44 -13.00 -1.85 22.72
C SER A 44 -13.45 -0.94 21.56
N ILE A 45 -12.50 -0.48 20.74
CA ILE A 45 -12.75 0.47 19.65
C ILE A 45 -13.01 -0.25 18.32
N HIS A 46 -12.21 -1.25 17.95
CA HIS A 46 -12.31 -1.90 16.63
C HIS A 46 -13.68 -2.59 16.42
N LYS A 47 -14.32 -3.09 17.49
CA LYS A 47 -15.67 -3.68 17.40
C LYS A 47 -16.75 -2.67 17.03
N LYS A 48 -16.53 -1.38 17.30
CA LYS A 48 -17.48 -0.29 16.99
C LYS A 48 -17.20 0.37 15.64
N ILE A 49 -15.98 0.25 15.13
CA ILE A 49 -15.60 0.71 13.80
C ILE A 49 -16.04 -0.35 12.78
N ARG A 50 -17.19 -0.16 12.14
CA ARG A 50 -17.49 -0.93 10.94
C ARG A 50 -16.53 -0.48 9.83
N PRO A 51 -15.76 -1.37 9.18
CA PRO A 51 -15.05 -0.98 7.97
C PRO A 51 -16.06 -0.43 6.96
N PRO A 52 -15.71 0.60 6.16
CA PRO A 52 -16.58 1.03 5.09
C PRO A 52 -16.87 -0.19 4.20
N ARG A 53 -18.10 -0.29 3.68
CA ARG A 53 -18.67 -1.45 2.97
C ARG A 53 -17.78 -2.06 1.86
N ASN A 54 -16.74 -1.33 1.43
CA ASN A 54 -15.78 -1.71 0.38
C ASN A 54 -14.30 -1.76 0.83
N ALA A 55 -13.96 -1.47 2.10
CA ALA A 55 -12.59 -1.70 2.59
C ALA A 55 -12.47 -3.16 3.00
N ARG A 56 -11.95 -4.00 2.11
CA ARG A 56 -11.39 -5.28 2.51
C ARG A 56 -10.21 -4.99 3.43
N ILE A 57 -10.40 -5.09 4.73
CA ILE A 57 -9.27 -5.23 5.66
C ILE A 57 -8.77 -6.66 5.41
N ILE A 58 -7.78 -6.75 4.53
CA ILE A 58 -6.97 -7.94 4.25
C ILE A 58 -6.16 -8.16 5.53
N ASP A 59 -6.59 -9.09 6.39
CA ASP A 59 -5.82 -9.48 7.56
C ASP A 59 -4.82 -10.56 7.12
N PRO A 60 -3.50 -10.22 7.09
CA PRO A 60 -2.45 -11.14 6.63
C PRO A 60 -2.33 -12.40 7.50
N SER A 61 -3.00 -12.43 8.65
CA SER A 61 -3.06 -13.56 9.57
C SER A 61 -4.17 -14.55 9.22
N THR A 62 -5.03 -14.25 8.24
CA THR A 62 -6.12 -15.16 7.87
C THR A 62 -5.56 -16.44 7.21
N PRO A 63 -6.12 -17.62 7.51
CA PRO A 63 -5.66 -18.89 6.93
C PRO A 63 -5.64 -18.89 5.39
N GLN A 64 -6.55 -18.14 4.75
CA GLN A 64 -6.64 -18.02 3.29
C GLN A 64 -5.47 -17.24 2.71
N GLU A 65 -5.03 -16.15 3.35
CA GLU A 65 -3.89 -15.37 2.89
C GLU A 65 -2.57 -16.07 3.15
N GLN A 66 -2.44 -16.76 4.28
CA GLN A 66 -1.27 -17.61 4.55
C GLN A 66 -1.13 -18.73 3.51
N GLN A 67 -2.25 -19.36 3.13
CA GLN A 67 -2.25 -20.40 2.09
C GLN A 67 -1.84 -19.82 0.73
N LYS A 68 -2.38 -18.65 0.38
CA LYS A 68 -2.04 -17.93 -0.85
C LYS A 68 -0.57 -17.49 -0.87
N GLN A 69 -0.05 -16.99 0.25
CA GLN A 69 1.36 -16.62 0.39
C GLN A 69 2.26 -17.84 0.25
N ALA A 70 1.92 -18.97 0.88
CA ALA A 70 2.66 -20.22 0.74
C ALA A 70 2.67 -20.71 -0.72
N GLU A 71 1.54 -20.63 -1.42
CA GLU A 71 1.44 -20.97 -2.83
C GLU A 71 2.35 -20.10 -3.70
N TYR A 72 2.36 -18.77 -3.48
CA TYR A 72 3.22 -17.85 -4.21
C TYR A 72 4.70 -18.11 -3.95
N MET A 73 5.06 -18.46 -2.71
CA MET A 73 6.44 -18.80 -2.36
C MET A 73 6.95 -20.05 -3.07
N ILE A 74 6.11 -21.07 -3.25
CA ILE A 74 6.46 -22.26 -4.02
C ILE A 74 6.76 -21.90 -5.47
N ILE A 75 5.91 -21.07 -6.09
CA ILE A 75 6.08 -20.61 -7.47
C ILE A 75 7.39 -19.81 -7.63
N TYR A 76 7.66 -18.86 -6.74
CA TYR A 76 8.87 -18.03 -6.83
C TYR A 76 10.15 -18.86 -6.64
N ALA A 77 10.13 -19.86 -5.76
CA ALA A 77 11.24 -20.79 -5.58
C ALA A 77 11.49 -21.64 -6.84
N GLN A 78 10.43 -22.17 -7.46
CA GLN A 78 10.53 -22.96 -8.70
C GLN A 78 11.06 -22.13 -9.88
N LEU A 79 10.69 -20.86 -9.95
CA LEU A 79 11.16 -19.94 -10.99
C LEU A 79 12.58 -19.40 -10.73
N ALA A 80 13.18 -19.70 -9.57
CA ALA A 80 14.50 -19.20 -9.16
C ALA A 80 14.66 -17.68 -9.42
N LEU A 81 13.69 -16.89 -8.96
CA LEU A 81 13.72 -15.43 -9.12
C LEU A 81 14.80 -14.80 -8.24
N ILE A 82 15.61 -13.94 -8.84
CA ILE A 82 16.63 -13.17 -8.13
C ILE A 82 16.07 -11.76 -7.86
N PRO A 83 15.97 -11.31 -6.61
CA PRO A 83 15.52 -9.97 -6.27
C PRO A 83 16.40 -8.92 -6.94
N LYS A 84 15.78 -8.01 -7.68
CA LYS A 84 16.38 -6.85 -8.34
C LYS A 84 15.42 -5.68 -8.11
N ASN A 85 15.45 -4.66 -8.96
CA ASN A 85 14.49 -3.56 -8.92
C ASN A 85 13.07 -4.08 -9.20
N ALA A 86 12.05 -3.52 -8.52
CA ALA A 86 10.66 -4.00 -8.60
C ALA A 86 10.15 -4.19 -10.04
N LYS A 87 10.40 -3.23 -10.95
CA LYS A 87 10.00 -3.33 -12.36
C LYS A 87 10.63 -4.54 -13.06
N ASN A 88 11.91 -4.80 -12.79
CA ASN A 88 12.65 -5.91 -13.38
C ASN A 88 12.20 -7.25 -12.80
N THR A 89 11.95 -7.31 -11.48
CA THR A 89 11.49 -8.55 -10.84
C THR A 89 10.10 -8.94 -11.32
N LEU A 90 9.17 -7.99 -11.49
CA LEU A 90 7.87 -8.25 -12.11
C LEU A 90 8.01 -8.70 -13.57
N GLN A 91 8.89 -8.05 -14.34
CA GLN A 91 9.15 -8.42 -15.72
C GLN A 91 9.69 -9.85 -15.82
N GLU A 92 10.65 -10.22 -14.96
CA GLU A 92 11.25 -11.56 -14.92
C GLU A 92 10.21 -12.62 -14.52
N LEU A 93 9.33 -12.32 -13.56
CA LEU A 93 8.22 -13.18 -13.16
C LEU A 93 7.26 -13.47 -14.33
N CYS A 94 6.86 -12.44 -15.08
CA CYS A 94 6.02 -12.60 -16.26
C CYS A 94 6.73 -13.40 -17.36
N GLN A 95 8.00 -13.07 -17.65
CA GLN A 95 8.78 -13.72 -18.70
C GLN A 95 9.01 -15.21 -18.43
N LYS A 96 9.42 -15.58 -17.21
CA LYS A 96 9.67 -16.99 -16.85
C LYS A 96 8.41 -17.84 -16.91
N GLN A 97 7.23 -17.23 -16.80
CA GLN A 97 5.94 -17.91 -16.94
C GLN A 97 5.31 -17.79 -18.34
N ASN A 98 6.00 -17.17 -19.30
CA ASN A 98 5.47 -16.88 -20.64
C ASN A 98 4.17 -16.06 -20.63
N LEU A 99 4.08 -15.10 -19.69
CA LEU A 99 2.97 -14.17 -19.55
C LEU A 99 3.30 -12.82 -20.23
N PRO A 100 2.28 -12.04 -20.62
CA PRO A 100 2.50 -10.69 -21.14
C PRO A 100 3.21 -9.80 -20.10
N LEU A 101 4.01 -8.86 -20.58
CA LEU A 101 4.74 -7.93 -19.71
C LEU A 101 3.78 -7.00 -18.94
N PRO A 102 4.17 -6.50 -17.75
CA PRO A 102 3.38 -5.53 -17.01
C PRO A 102 3.14 -4.24 -17.80
N THR A 103 1.89 -3.76 -17.82
CA THR A 103 1.50 -2.51 -18.48
C THR A 103 1.40 -1.38 -17.46
N TYR A 104 2.00 -0.22 -17.75
CA TYR A 104 1.96 0.96 -16.90
C TYR A 104 1.12 2.07 -17.54
N THR A 105 0.08 2.52 -16.84
CA THR A 105 -0.86 3.55 -17.32
C THR A 105 -0.83 4.74 -16.38
N VAL A 106 -0.64 5.96 -16.91
CA VAL A 106 -0.76 7.19 -16.12
C VAL A 106 -2.24 7.45 -15.88
N LEU A 107 -2.67 7.44 -14.62
CA LEU A 107 -4.05 7.75 -14.22
C LEU A 107 -4.26 9.25 -14.04
N GLU A 108 -3.25 9.93 -13.49
CA GLU A 108 -3.33 11.35 -13.16
C GLU A 108 -1.94 11.98 -13.29
N HIS A 109 -1.89 13.22 -13.76
CA HIS A 109 -0.68 14.03 -13.70
C HIS A 109 -1.08 15.50 -13.54
N GLY A 110 -0.27 16.26 -12.81
CA GLY A 110 -0.55 17.67 -12.61
C GLY A 110 0.37 18.28 -11.56
N GLY A 111 -0.10 19.36 -10.95
CA GLY A 111 0.67 20.10 -9.96
C GLY A 111 1.42 21.29 -10.57
N PRO A 112 1.89 22.22 -9.73
CA PRO A 112 2.67 23.38 -10.18
C PRO A 112 3.97 22.95 -10.88
N ASP A 113 4.54 23.79 -11.73
CA ASP A 113 5.81 23.51 -12.44
C ASP A 113 6.96 23.11 -11.51
N HIS A 114 6.95 23.62 -10.27
CA HIS A 114 7.96 23.34 -9.25
C HIS A 114 7.60 22.14 -8.34
N LYS A 115 6.41 21.56 -8.47
CA LYS A 115 5.91 20.39 -7.71
C LYS A 115 4.99 19.52 -8.60
N PRO A 116 5.52 18.93 -9.67
CA PRO A 116 4.75 17.99 -10.48
C PRO A 116 4.43 16.73 -9.66
N PHE A 117 3.25 16.17 -9.91
CA PHE A 117 2.85 14.87 -9.41
C PHE A 117 2.36 13.99 -10.57
N PHE A 118 2.63 12.71 -10.44
CA PHE A 118 2.18 11.67 -11.35
C PHE A 118 1.60 10.52 -10.53
N LYS A 119 0.49 9.98 -10.99
CA LYS A 119 -0.12 8.76 -10.48
C LYS A 119 -0.17 7.73 -11.59
N VAL A 120 0.44 6.57 -11.35
CA VAL A 120 0.55 5.49 -12.33
C VAL A 120 -0.06 4.23 -11.76
N GLN A 121 -0.76 3.49 -12.60
CA GLN A 121 -1.23 2.14 -12.32
C GLN A 121 -0.39 1.14 -13.10
N VAL A 122 0.02 0.07 -12.42
CA VAL A 122 0.57 -1.13 -13.06
C VAL A 122 -0.53 -2.19 -13.16
N THR A 123 -0.61 -2.87 -14.29
CA THR A 123 -1.54 -3.97 -14.55
C THR A 123 -0.77 -5.16 -15.11
N ALA A 124 -0.89 -6.33 -14.49
CA ALA A 124 -0.15 -7.52 -14.90
C ALA A 124 -0.92 -8.83 -14.66
N TYR A 125 -0.64 -9.81 -15.53
CA TYR A 125 -0.96 -11.22 -15.30
C TYR A 125 0.29 -11.87 -14.71
N LEU A 126 0.19 -12.38 -13.48
CA LEU A 126 1.36 -12.79 -12.71
C LEU A 126 1.47 -14.30 -12.50
N PHE A 127 0.39 -15.05 -12.68
CA PHE A 127 0.36 -16.49 -12.43
C PHE A 127 -0.37 -17.21 -13.57
N LYS A 128 0.29 -18.20 -14.17
CA LYS A 128 -0.27 -18.96 -15.29
C LYS A 128 -1.48 -19.80 -14.91
N ASP A 129 -1.51 -20.29 -13.67
CA ASP A 129 -2.61 -21.11 -13.14
C ASP A 129 -3.88 -20.27 -12.85
N TYR A 130 -3.74 -18.95 -12.83
CA TYR A 130 -4.83 -17.99 -12.60
C TYR A 130 -4.95 -16.98 -13.75
N PRO A 131 -5.22 -17.43 -15.00
CA PRO A 131 -5.17 -16.55 -16.17
C PRO A 131 -6.26 -15.47 -16.19
N ARG A 132 -7.33 -15.63 -15.38
CA ARG A 132 -8.40 -14.63 -15.22
C ARG A 132 -8.09 -13.58 -14.14
N GLN A 133 -7.04 -13.78 -13.34
CA GLN A 133 -6.69 -12.87 -12.28
C GLN A 133 -5.75 -11.78 -12.78
N ILE A 134 -6.26 -10.57 -12.83
CA ILE A 134 -5.49 -9.38 -13.17
C ILE A 134 -5.05 -8.73 -11.85
N PHE A 135 -3.76 -8.49 -11.70
CA PHE A 135 -3.24 -7.76 -10.56
C PHE A 135 -2.99 -6.32 -10.95
N THR A 136 -3.39 -5.42 -10.07
CA THR A 136 -3.24 -3.98 -10.27
C THR A 136 -2.80 -3.30 -9.00
N ALA A 137 -1.84 -2.40 -9.10
CA ALA A 137 -1.44 -1.52 -8.02
C ALA A 137 -1.18 -0.11 -8.55
N THR A 138 -1.19 0.88 -7.66
CA THR A 138 -0.94 2.28 -8.02
C THR A 138 0.23 2.83 -7.25
N GLY A 139 0.99 3.72 -7.87
CA GLY A 139 2.08 4.45 -7.25
C GLY A 139 2.06 5.92 -7.66
N GLU A 140 2.61 6.75 -6.79
CA GLU A 140 2.66 8.20 -6.97
C GLU A 140 4.12 8.69 -6.93
N GLY A 141 4.41 9.79 -7.64
CA GLY A 141 5.77 10.29 -7.75
C GLY A 141 5.90 11.66 -8.39
N ARG A 142 7.04 12.31 -8.15
CA ARG A 142 7.39 13.61 -8.77
C ARG A 142 7.70 13.53 -10.27
N THR A 143 7.99 12.34 -10.77
CA THR A 143 8.15 12.07 -12.20
C THR A 143 7.41 10.80 -12.57
N LYS A 144 7.07 10.64 -13.86
CA LYS A 144 6.47 9.41 -14.39
C LYS A 144 7.27 8.16 -13.99
N ARG A 145 8.60 8.22 -14.10
CA ARG A 145 9.49 7.09 -13.75
C ARG A 145 9.36 6.70 -12.28
N ILE A 146 9.27 7.68 -11.38
CA ILE A 146 9.15 7.43 -9.93
C ILE A 146 7.79 6.82 -9.60
N ALA A 147 6.71 7.37 -10.18
CA ALA A 147 5.37 6.83 -10.00
C ALA A 147 5.26 5.38 -10.52
N GLU A 148 5.92 5.06 -11.64
CA GLU A 148 6.00 3.68 -12.14
C GLU A 148 6.75 2.74 -11.21
N ILE A 149 7.87 3.18 -10.62
CA ILE A 149 8.62 2.38 -9.64
C ILE A 149 7.76 2.13 -8.41
N ALA A 150 7.16 3.17 -7.83
CA ALA A 150 6.27 3.04 -6.68
C ALA A 150 5.07 2.12 -6.96
N ALA A 151 4.52 2.15 -8.18
CA ALA A 151 3.43 1.26 -8.58
C ALA A 151 3.89 -0.19 -8.64
N ALA A 152 5.09 -0.44 -9.17
CA ALA A 152 5.70 -1.76 -9.21
C ALA A 152 6.01 -2.30 -7.81
N GLU A 153 6.55 -1.47 -6.91
CA GLU A 153 6.83 -1.81 -5.51
C GLU A 153 5.55 -2.22 -4.78
N SER A 154 4.49 -1.40 -4.91
CA SER A 154 3.17 -1.70 -4.35
C SER A 154 2.61 -3.03 -4.87
N LEU A 155 2.82 -3.35 -6.15
CA LEU A 155 2.38 -4.61 -6.73
C LEU A 155 3.20 -5.80 -6.20
N CYS A 156 4.52 -5.65 -6.06
CA CYS A 156 5.38 -6.67 -5.47
C CYS A 156 4.98 -6.98 -4.03
N GLU A 157 4.67 -5.96 -3.23
CA GLU A 157 4.20 -6.14 -1.84
C GLU A 157 2.87 -6.89 -1.78
N GLN A 158 1.92 -6.54 -2.66
CA GLN A 158 0.62 -7.19 -2.74
C GLN A 158 0.70 -8.70 -3.02
N ILE A 159 1.76 -9.15 -3.69
CA ILE A 159 1.99 -10.55 -4.04
C ILE A 159 3.13 -11.19 -3.23
N PHE A 160 3.66 -10.50 -2.23
CA PHE A 160 4.78 -10.98 -1.40
C PHE A 160 6.05 -11.33 -2.20
N LEU A 161 6.27 -10.64 -3.31
CA LEU A 161 7.46 -10.82 -4.14
C LEU A 161 8.60 -9.95 -3.61
N SER A 162 9.74 -10.58 -3.29
CA SER A 162 10.92 -9.86 -2.81
C SER A 162 11.58 -9.05 -3.92
N TYR A 163 11.93 -7.80 -3.63
CA TYR A 163 12.64 -6.88 -4.52
C TYR A 163 13.64 -6.04 -3.74
N VAL A 164 14.57 -5.40 -4.45
CA VAL A 164 15.51 -4.41 -3.92
C VAL A 164 14.90 -3.03 -4.15
N PRO A 165 14.54 -2.30 -3.08
CA PRO A 165 14.02 -0.93 -3.19
C PRO A 165 15.01 -0.05 -3.96
N GLN A 166 14.50 0.85 -4.79
CA GLN A 166 15.34 1.87 -5.41
C GLN A 166 15.37 3.09 -4.52
N ASP A 167 16.55 3.64 -4.22
CA ASP A 167 16.65 4.95 -3.59
C ASP A 167 16.22 6.02 -4.62
N ILE A 168 15.16 6.78 -4.31
CA ILE A 168 14.49 7.73 -5.22
C ILE A 168 14.66 9.19 -4.80
#